data_AF-A0A3L7AH26-F1
#
_entry.id   AF-A0A3L7AH26-F1
#
_cell.length_a   1.000
_cell.length_b   1.000
_cell.length_c   1.000
_cell.angle_alpha   90.00
_cell.angle_beta   90.00
_cell.angle_gamma   90.00
#
_symmetry.space_group_name_H-M   'P 1'
#
loop_
_entity.id
_entity.type
_entity.pdbx_description
1 polymer ?
#
loop_
_entity_poly.entity_id
_entity_poly.type
_entity_poly.pdbx_seq_one_letter_code
_entity_poly.pdbx_strand_id
1 'polypeptide(L)'
;MTFAEIEALVGHPLPASARRHRAWWSNNPSNSVITWAWLAAGYKSEQVDMEAGRLVFRRVEEEERMSAVAEAAPAADRASLLKALYGALKGTVTVADGTDLTAPTATDWRAER
;
A
#
# COMPACT_ATOMS: atom_id res chain seq x y z
N MET A 1 -16.84 -18.43 1.11
CA MET A 1 -18.01 -17.63 1.48
C MET A 1 -18.83 -17.38 0.22
N THR A 2 -20.16 -17.39 0.28
CA THR A 2 -21.04 -17.10 -0.86
C THR A 2 -21.39 -15.61 -0.92
N PHE A 3 -21.89 -15.13 -2.06
CA PHE A 3 -22.37 -13.76 -2.19
C PHE A 3 -23.53 -13.47 -1.23
N ALA A 4 -24.41 -14.44 -0.98
CA ALA A 4 -25.50 -14.30 -0.02
C ALA A 4 -25.01 -14.17 1.43
N GLU A 5 -23.98 -14.92 1.81
CA GLU A 5 -23.35 -14.79 3.13
C GLU A 5 -22.72 -13.39 3.32
N ILE A 6 -22.12 -12.83 2.26
CA ILE A 6 -21.57 -11.46 2.29
C ILE A 6 -22.69 -10.44 2.48
N GLU A 7 -23.81 -10.58 1.76
CA GLU A 7 -24.97 -9.69 1.90
C GLU A 7 -25.55 -9.73 3.32
N ALA A 8 -25.63 -10.93 3.91
CA ALA A 8 -26.07 -11.10 5.28
C ALA A 8 -25.12 -10.43 6.29
N LEU A 9 -23.79 -10.52 6.07
CA LEU A 9 -22.79 -9.87 6.91
C LEU A 9 -22.81 -8.34 6.79
N VAL A 10 -23.00 -7.80 5.59
CA VAL A 10 -23.02 -6.35 5.32
C VAL A 10 -24.40 -5.74 5.62
N GLY A 11 -25.44 -6.56 5.73
CA GLY A 11 -26.83 -6.15 5.98
C GLY A 11 -27.51 -5.49 4.77
N HIS A 12 -26.88 -5.55 3.59
CA HIS A 12 -27.38 -4.92 2.37
C HIS A 12 -27.11 -5.81 1.16
N PRO A 13 -27.97 -5.81 0.14
CA PRO A 13 -27.75 -6.57 -1.08
C PRO A 13 -26.54 -6.03 -1.86
N LEU A 14 -25.75 -6.93 -2.41
CA LEU A 14 -24.64 -6.60 -3.27
C LEU A 14 -25.16 -6.05 -4.59
N PRO A 15 -24.47 -5.06 -5.19
CA PRO A 15 -24.85 -4.53 -6.50
C PRO A 15 -24.93 -5.63 -7.55
N ALA A 16 -25.82 -5.50 -8.53
CA ALA A 16 -25.95 -6.47 -9.62
C ALA A 16 -24.60 -6.70 -10.35
N SER A 17 -23.76 -5.67 -10.45
CA SER A 17 -22.41 -5.75 -11.00
C SER A 17 -21.51 -6.77 -10.30
N ALA A 18 -21.67 -6.96 -8.98
CA ALA A 18 -20.91 -7.94 -8.20
C ALA A 18 -21.22 -9.39 -8.60
N ARG A 19 -22.43 -9.65 -9.12
CA ARG A 19 -22.85 -10.96 -9.65
C ARG A 19 -22.59 -11.11 -11.15
N ARG A 20 -22.53 -10.00 -11.89
CA ARG A 20 -22.37 -10.01 -13.35
C ARG A 20 -20.92 -9.97 -13.80
N HIS A 21 -20.04 -9.34 -13.03
CA HIS A 21 -18.69 -9.03 -13.46
C HIS A 21 -17.66 -9.52 -12.45
N ARG A 22 -16.86 -10.52 -12.83
CA ARG A 22 -15.72 -11.00 -12.03
C ARG A 22 -14.75 -9.88 -11.66
N ALA A 23 -14.59 -8.88 -12.54
CA ALA A 23 -13.74 -7.72 -12.30
C ALA A 23 -14.17 -6.86 -11.09
N TRP A 24 -15.43 -6.96 -10.65
CA TRP A 24 -15.90 -6.33 -9.42
C TRP A 24 -15.11 -6.81 -8.19
N TRP A 25 -14.68 -8.07 -8.21
CA TRP A 25 -13.89 -8.71 -7.16
C TRP A 25 -12.38 -8.62 -7.43
N SER A 26 -11.93 -7.70 -8.28
CA SER A 26 -10.50 -7.52 -8.58
C SER A 26 -9.76 -6.87 -7.41
N ASN A 27 -8.49 -7.26 -7.22
CA ASN A 27 -7.58 -6.64 -6.25
C ASN A 27 -6.91 -5.36 -6.79
N ASN A 28 -7.33 -4.83 -7.94
CA ASN A 28 -6.80 -3.59 -8.49
C ASN A 28 -7.49 -2.36 -7.85
N PRO A 29 -6.82 -1.59 -6.97
CA PRO A 29 -7.42 -0.45 -6.28
C PRO A 29 -7.76 0.72 -7.20
N SER A 30 -7.19 0.78 -8.42
CA SER A 30 -7.53 1.82 -9.40
C SER A 30 -8.85 1.57 -10.15
N ASN A 31 -9.39 0.35 -10.07
CA ASN A 31 -10.54 -0.06 -10.87
C ASN A 31 -11.88 0.09 -10.14
N SER A 32 -11.89 -0.04 -8.82
CA SER A 32 -13.11 0.13 -8.01
C SER A 32 -12.78 0.57 -6.59
N VAL A 33 -13.59 1.51 -6.07
CA VAL A 33 -13.47 1.97 -4.68
C VAL A 33 -13.74 0.85 -3.67
N ILE A 34 -14.56 -0.14 -4.02
CA ILE A 34 -14.91 -1.23 -3.10
C ILE A 34 -13.74 -2.18 -2.84
N THR A 35 -12.77 -2.24 -3.75
CA THR A 35 -11.55 -3.05 -3.59
C THR A 35 -10.77 -2.66 -2.33
N TRP A 36 -10.85 -1.39 -1.92
CA TRP A 36 -10.26 -0.92 -0.67
C TRP A 36 -10.83 -1.59 0.57
N ALA A 37 -12.08 -2.06 0.56
CA ALA A 37 -12.73 -2.64 1.73
C ALA A 37 -11.98 -3.89 2.25
N TRP A 38 -11.62 -4.81 1.37
CA TRP A 38 -10.86 -6.00 1.76
C TRP A 38 -9.36 -5.76 1.81
N LEU A 39 -8.81 -4.94 0.91
CA LEU A 39 -7.37 -4.62 0.94
C LEU A 39 -6.97 -3.91 2.25
N ALA A 40 -7.75 -2.92 2.69
CA ALA A 40 -7.51 -2.23 3.96
C ALA A 40 -7.67 -3.17 5.17
N ALA A 41 -8.58 -4.14 5.08
CA ALA A 41 -8.72 -5.21 6.06
C ALA A 41 -7.56 -6.24 6.01
N GLY A 42 -6.64 -6.12 5.06
CA GLY A 42 -5.52 -7.06 4.89
C GLY A 42 -5.89 -8.37 4.22
N TYR A 43 -6.92 -8.37 3.37
CA TYR A 43 -7.36 -9.51 2.59
C TYR A 43 -7.26 -9.21 1.09
N LYS A 44 -7.12 -10.25 0.27
CA LYS A 44 -7.23 -10.20 -1.19
C LYS A 44 -8.19 -11.28 -1.68
N SER A 45 -8.92 -11.01 -2.77
CA SER A 45 -9.71 -12.04 -3.44
C SER A 45 -8.77 -13.02 -4.12
N GLU A 46 -8.96 -14.32 -3.88
CA GLU A 46 -8.11 -15.38 -4.43
C GLU A 46 -8.85 -16.16 -5.51
N GLN A 47 -10.02 -16.69 -5.15
CA GLN A 47 -10.86 -17.48 -6.04
C GLN A 47 -12.24 -16.86 -6.08
N VAL A 48 -12.70 -16.56 -7.29
CA VAL A 48 -14.00 -15.96 -7.56
C VAL A 48 -14.73 -16.89 -8.53
N ASP A 49 -15.72 -17.59 -8.02
CA ASP A 49 -16.64 -18.42 -8.79
C ASP A 49 -17.95 -17.67 -8.95
N MET A 50 -18.21 -17.19 -10.17
CA MET A 50 -19.40 -16.41 -10.48
C MET A 50 -20.63 -17.30 -10.68
N GLU A 51 -20.46 -18.57 -11.05
CA GLU A 51 -21.55 -19.52 -11.30
C GLU A 51 -22.07 -20.07 -9.98
N ALA A 52 -21.16 -20.52 -9.11
CA ALA A 52 -21.50 -20.95 -7.76
C ALA A 52 -21.72 -19.78 -6.78
N GLY A 53 -21.44 -18.54 -7.22
CA GLY A 53 -21.56 -17.34 -6.38
C GLY A 53 -20.67 -17.39 -5.15
N ARG A 54 -19.45 -17.93 -5.28
CA ARG A 54 -18.53 -18.20 -4.19
C ARG A 54 -17.25 -17.38 -4.32
N LEU A 55 -16.80 -16.85 -3.19
CA LEU A 55 -15.59 -16.06 -3.05
C LEU A 55 -14.72 -16.60 -1.91
N VAL A 56 -13.42 -16.65 -2.17
CA VAL A 56 -12.39 -16.93 -1.19
C VAL A 56 -11.53 -15.68 -1.02
N PHE A 57 -11.49 -15.17 0.21
CA PHE A 57 -10.54 -14.14 0.62
C PHE A 57 -9.35 -14.80 1.31
N ARG A 58 -8.15 -14.40 0.91
CA ARG A 58 -6.90 -14.79 1.54
C ARG A 58 -6.34 -13.61 2.32
N ARG A 59 -5.87 -13.85 3.54
CA ARG A 59 -5.14 -12.84 4.30
C ARG A 59 -3.80 -12.56 3.62
N VAL A 60 -3.43 -11.30 3.54
CA VAL A 60 -2.17 -10.83 2.99
C VAL A 60 -1.17 -10.73 4.13
N GLU A 61 -0.05 -11.45 4.03
CA GLU A 61 1.04 -11.38 5.00
C GLU A 61 1.66 -9.97 5.02
N GLU A 62 2.31 -9.59 6.12
CA GLU A 62 2.80 -8.23 6.32
C GLU A 62 3.81 -7.78 5.24
N GLU A 63 4.66 -8.69 4.76
CA GLU A 63 5.59 -8.44 3.65
C GLU A 63 4.88 -8.16 2.31
N GLU A 64 3.82 -8.91 2.01
CA GLU A 64 3.00 -8.66 0.81
C GLU A 64 2.19 -7.36 0.95
N ARG A 65 1.75 -7.00 2.16
CA ARG A 65 1.10 -5.71 2.42
C ARG A 65 2.05 -4.54 2.21
N MET A 66 3.28 -4.62 2.74
CA MET A 66 4.29 -3.57 2.54
C MET A 66 4.64 -3.41 1.05
N SER A 67 4.68 -4.52 0.30
CA SER A 67 4.94 -4.51 -1.14
C SER A 67 3.75 -3.96 -1.94
N ALA A 68 2.51 -4.34 -1.61
CA ALA A 68 1.31 -3.83 -2.28
C ALA A 68 1.03 -2.35 -2.00
N VAL A 69 1.29 -1.86 -0.77
CA VAL A 69 1.24 -0.43 -0.45
C VAL A 69 2.32 0.34 -1.20
N ALA A 70 3.51 -0.25 -1.37
CA ALA A 70 4.57 0.36 -2.15
C ALA A 70 4.23 0.45 -3.65
N GLU A 71 3.49 -0.49 -4.22
CA GLU A 71 3.04 -0.47 -5.62
C GLU A 71 1.74 0.33 -5.86
N ALA A 72 0.81 0.36 -4.90
CA ALA A 72 -0.44 1.11 -5.01
C ALA A 72 -0.27 2.62 -4.74
N ALA A 73 0.85 3.01 -4.12
CA ALA A 73 1.24 4.42 -4.05
C ALA A 73 1.63 4.91 -5.45
N PRO A 74 0.99 5.97 -5.98
CA PRO A 74 1.44 6.53 -7.26
C PRO A 74 2.91 6.92 -7.14
N ALA A 75 3.75 6.44 -8.04
CA ALA A 75 5.19 6.75 -8.07
C ALA A 75 5.47 8.27 -8.12
N ALA A 76 4.48 9.07 -8.56
CA ALA A 76 4.50 10.52 -8.53
C ALA A 76 4.49 11.11 -7.11
N ASP A 77 3.95 10.40 -6.12
CA ASP A 77 3.78 10.92 -4.76
C ASP A 77 4.99 10.71 -3.88
N ARG A 78 5.80 9.65 -4.09
CA ARG A 78 7.07 9.49 -3.33
C ARG A 78 8.05 10.62 -3.60
N ALA A 79 8.18 11.05 -4.85
CA ALA A 79 9.01 12.20 -5.20
C ALA A 79 8.45 13.51 -4.61
N SER A 80 7.12 13.64 -4.56
CA SER A 80 6.44 14.81 -3.99
C SER A 80 6.54 14.85 -2.45
N LEU A 81 6.40 13.72 -1.76
CA LEU A 81 6.59 13.53 -0.33
C LEU A 81 8.05 13.75 0.07
N LEU A 82 9.00 13.18 -0.69
CA LEU A 82 10.43 13.46 -0.49
C LEU A 82 10.72 14.95 -0.71
N LYS A 83 10.18 15.58 -1.77
CA LYS A 83 10.36 17.02 -2.04
C LYS A 83 9.73 17.90 -0.96
N ALA A 84 8.58 17.51 -0.41
CA ALA A 84 7.93 18.19 0.70
C ALA A 84 8.75 18.07 2.00
N LEU A 85 9.31 16.90 2.29
CA LEU A 85 10.19 16.67 3.45
C LEU A 85 11.54 17.40 3.32
N TYR A 86 12.18 17.37 2.13
CA TYR A 86 13.38 18.16 1.85
C TYR A 86 13.13 19.66 1.98
N GLY A 87 11.94 20.14 1.60
CA GLY A 87 11.52 21.54 1.79
C GLY A 87 11.28 21.89 3.26
N ALA A 88 10.68 20.98 4.04
CA ALA A 88 10.38 21.18 5.46
C ALA A 88 11.63 21.12 6.37
N LEU A 89 12.69 20.42 5.95
CA LEU A 89 13.95 20.31 6.70
C LEU A 89 15.02 21.32 6.25
N LYS A 90 14.72 22.16 5.25
CA LYS A 90 15.63 23.20 4.78
C LYS A 90 15.74 24.29 5.86
N GLY A 91 16.91 24.39 6.49
CA GLY A 91 17.22 25.37 7.53
C GLY A 91 17.28 24.80 8.95
N THR A 92 16.99 23.50 9.15
CA THR A 92 17.10 22.84 10.46
C THR A 92 18.54 22.45 10.80
N VAL A 93 19.42 22.32 9.81
CA VAL A 93 20.85 22.04 10.01
C VAL A 93 21.63 23.35 9.91
N THR A 94 22.02 23.89 11.06
CA THR A 94 22.96 25.02 11.15
C THR A 94 24.36 24.48 11.42
N VAL A 95 25.28 24.72 10.48
CA VAL A 95 26.71 24.50 10.68
C VAL A 95 27.26 25.71 11.43
N ALA A 96 27.97 25.51 12.53
CA ALA A 96 28.57 26.60 13.29
C ALA A 96 29.61 27.35 12.43
N ASP A 97 29.64 28.68 12.51
CA ASP A 97 30.61 29.51 11.79
C ASP A 97 32.05 29.05 12.11
N GLY A 98 32.84 28.84 11.06
CA GLY A 98 34.22 28.34 11.17
C GLY A 98 34.38 26.82 11.09
N THR A 99 33.29 26.06 10.89
CA THR A 99 33.39 24.59 10.69
C THR A 99 33.87 24.29 9.26
N ASP A 100 35.09 23.77 9.14
CA ASP A 100 35.62 23.24 7.88
C ASP A 100 35.07 21.84 7.62
N LEU A 101 34.09 21.76 6.72
CA LEU A 101 33.42 20.52 6.31
C LEU A 101 34.30 19.61 5.43
N THR A 102 35.46 20.09 5.02
CA THR A 102 36.43 19.33 4.21
C THR A 102 37.60 18.81 5.02
N ALA A 103 37.69 19.20 6.30
CA ALA A 103 38.65 18.62 7.21
C ALA A 103 38.36 17.12 7.36
N PRO A 104 39.38 16.24 7.27
CA PRO A 104 39.18 14.82 7.48
C PRO A 104 38.57 14.62 8.86
N THR A 105 37.36 14.09 8.91
CA THR A 105 36.78 13.62 10.18
C THR A 105 37.77 12.59 10.70
N ALA A 106 38.45 12.91 11.81
CA ALA A 106 39.42 12.05 12.46
C ALA A 106 38.69 10.84 13.07
N THR A 107 38.25 9.95 12.18
CA THR A 107 37.77 8.63 12.47
C THR A 107 38.62 7.75 11.59
N ASP A 108 39.56 7.06 12.23
CA ASP A 108 40.23 5.90 11.69
C ASP A 108 39.18 5.05 10.96
N TRP A 109 39.19 5.08 9.63
CA TRP A 109 38.33 4.23 8.84
C TRP A 109 38.85 2.82 9.07
N ARG A 110 38.25 2.11 10.04
CA ARG A 110 38.55 0.73 10.41
C ARG A 110 38.24 -0.21 9.23
N ALA A 111 39.11 -0.18 8.23
CA ALA A 111 39.22 -1.16 7.17
C ALA A 111 40.28 -2.18 7.58
N GLU A 112 39.96 -3.00 8.59
CA GLU A 112 40.59 -4.31 8.82
C GLU A 112 39.47 -5.31 8.50
N ARG A 113 39.59 -6.31 7.62
CA ARG A 113 40.73 -7.13 7.18
C ARG A 113 40.39 -7.72 5.80
#